data_AF-A0A6H0CN99-F1
#
_entry.id   AF-A0A6H0CN99-F1
#
_cell.length_a   1.000
_cell.length_b   1.000
_cell.length_c   1.000
_cell.angle_alpha   90.00
_cell.angle_beta   90.00
_cell.angle_gamma   90.00
#
_symmetry.space_group_name_H-M   'P 1'
#
loop_
_entity.id
_entity.type
_entity.pdbx_description
1 polymer ?
#
loop_
_entity_poly.entity_id
_entity_poly.type
_entity_poly.pdbx_seq_one_letter_code
_entity_poly.pdbx_strand_id
1 'polypeptide(L)'
;MSAFARHRRALLTASVLLTALGTTAVLPVATASAAPTLKAGNTAKAAKTAPKPNPAGRYAGKAVAVGKDMVAVLRNDPKAGGPEAWIRAVPKNWRSGDPYMGRTLAKLDRGHVTAAQRGLSLRLVDPTGSKPALRVTGAKGGPRTYALPKVGTPDARGCTIITEHFIGAGTVAVLSNGLSGPSAFFKDAGDGTRFAGVVNRAHPSLPKSAGFLAQIVDPNGAAPKLRTNMEGGGHPASTTPFPAPGCVK
;
A
#
# COMPACT_ATOMS: atom_id res chain seq x y z
N MET A 1 -53.89 -0.53 -2.78
CA MET A 1 -53.64 -1.98 -2.89
C MET A 1 -53.09 -2.25 -4.28
N SER A 2 -51.79 -2.45 -4.45
CA SER A 2 -51.20 -2.77 -5.77
C SER A 2 -49.94 -3.63 -5.64
N ALA A 3 -50.09 -4.86 -6.13
CA ALA A 3 -49.14 -5.77 -6.79
C ALA A 3 -47.71 -5.98 -6.24
N PHE A 4 -47.50 -7.17 -5.65
CA PHE A 4 -46.21 -7.86 -5.52
C PHE A 4 -45.70 -8.34 -6.89
N ALA A 5 -44.51 -7.90 -7.31
CA ALA A 5 -43.79 -8.48 -8.44
C ALA A 5 -42.84 -9.59 -7.96
N ARG A 6 -43.19 -10.84 -8.24
CA ARG A 6 -42.31 -12.02 -8.10
C ARG A 6 -41.47 -12.15 -9.38
N HIS A 7 -40.16 -12.14 -9.29
CA HIS A 7 -39.28 -12.55 -10.39
C HIS A 7 -38.89 -14.02 -10.23
N ARG A 8 -39.16 -14.80 -11.28
CA ARG A 8 -38.85 -16.22 -11.42
C ARG A 8 -37.62 -16.40 -12.32
N ARG A 9 -36.73 -17.31 -11.86
CA ARG A 9 -35.92 -18.32 -12.59
C ARG A 9 -34.95 -17.89 -13.69
N ALA A 10 -33.70 -18.37 -13.54
CA ALA A 10 -33.03 -19.13 -14.58
C ALA A 10 -32.15 -20.22 -13.94
N LEU A 11 -32.48 -21.49 -14.19
CA LEU A 11 -31.67 -22.66 -13.90
C LEU A 11 -30.78 -22.91 -15.12
N LEU A 12 -29.46 -22.98 -14.94
CA LEU A 12 -28.54 -23.45 -15.98
C LEU A 12 -28.16 -24.90 -15.67
N THR A 13 -28.66 -25.78 -16.53
CA THR A 13 -28.34 -27.19 -16.67
C THR A 13 -26.91 -27.38 -17.15
N ALA A 14 -26.12 -28.18 -16.45
CA ALA A 14 -24.87 -28.74 -16.95
C ALA A 14 -25.01 -30.26 -17.06
N SER A 15 -24.76 -30.81 -18.24
CA SER A 15 -24.62 -32.26 -18.46
C SER A 15 -23.38 -32.47 -19.33
N VAL A 16 -22.35 -33.11 -18.77
CA VAL A 16 -21.91 -34.51 -18.97
C VAL A 16 -21.06 -34.68 -20.23
N LEU A 17 -19.81 -35.12 -20.04
CA LEU A 17 -19.31 -36.32 -20.72
C LEU A 17 -18.07 -36.88 -20.00
N LEU A 18 -18.29 -38.08 -19.45
CA LEU A 18 -17.32 -39.03 -18.94
C LEU A 18 -16.94 -39.95 -20.11
N THR A 19 -15.66 -40.16 -20.38
CA THR A 19 -15.16 -41.38 -21.02
C THR A 19 -13.84 -41.78 -20.39
N ALA A 20 -13.77 -43.04 -19.98
CA ALA A 20 -12.71 -43.67 -19.21
C ALA A 20 -11.96 -44.71 -20.05
N LEU A 21 -10.82 -45.18 -19.48
CA LEU A 21 -10.05 -46.40 -19.76
C LEU A 21 -9.15 -46.37 -21.02
N GLY A 22 -7.91 -46.86 -21.04
CA GLY A 22 -7.11 -47.59 -20.06
C GLY A 22 -5.73 -48.01 -20.63
N THR A 23 -4.83 -48.36 -19.70
CA THR A 23 -3.70 -49.32 -19.78
C THR A 23 -2.63 -49.25 -20.90
N THR A 24 -1.35 -49.07 -20.51
CA THR A 24 -0.25 -50.08 -20.49
C THR A 24 1.13 -49.42 -20.57
N ALA A 25 2.09 -49.99 -19.84
CA ALA A 25 3.48 -49.54 -19.71
C ALA A 25 4.37 -50.13 -20.80
N VAL A 26 5.32 -49.35 -21.34
CA VAL A 26 6.59 -49.84 -21.94
C VAL A 26 7.65 -48.71 -21.86
N LEU A 27 8.77 -48.96 -21.17
CA LEU A 27 10.04 -48.23 -21.35
C LEU A 27 10.67 -48.65 -22.69
N PRO A 28 11.34 -47.74 -23.42
CA PRO A 28 12.77 -48.01 -23.61
C PRO A 28 13.70 -46.79 -23.73
N VAL A 29 14.93 -47.04 -23.27
CA VAL A 29 16.23 -46.75 -23.92
C VAL A 29 16.71 -45.30 -24.04
N ALA A 30 17.82 -45.08 -23.35
CA ALA A 30 18.77 -44.02 -23.61
C ALA A 30 19.34 -44.15 -25.03
N THR A 31 19.20 -43.10 -25.84
CA THR A 31 20.11 -42.81 -26.94
C THR A 31 20.66 -41.42 -26.74
N ALA A 32 21.95 -41.37 -26.43
CA ALA A 32 22.77 -40.20 -26.60
C ALA A 32 22.62 -39.69 -28.04
N SER A 33 22.38 -38.39 -28.20
CA SER A 33 22.55 -37.70 -29.46
C SER A 33 23.26 -36.39 -29.20
N ALA A 34 24.34 -36.24 -29.96
CA ALA A 34 25.38 -35.24 -29.82
C ALA A 34 24.83 -33.81 -29.87
N ALA A 35 25.42 -32.97 -29.02
CA ALA A 35 25.25 -31.53 -29.06
C ALA A 35 25.77 -30.95 -30.38
N PRO A 36 25.02 -30.08 -31.06
CA PRO A 36 25.63 -29.10 -31.94
C PRO A 36 26.19 -27.96 -31.09
N THR A 37 27.50 -27.79 -31.19
CA THR A 37 28.27 -26.64 -30.73
C THR A 37 27.81 -25.37 -31.46
N LEU A 38 26.87 -24.65 -30.87
CA LEU A 38 26.64 -23.25 -31.22
C LEU A 38 27.42 -22.36 -30.26
N LYS A 39 28.57 -21.90 -30.74
CA LYS A 39 29.22 -20.68 -30.25
C LYS A 39 28.21 -19.54 -30.36
N ALA A 40 27.55 -19.23 -29.25
CA ALA A 40 26.78 -18.01 -29.08
C ALA A 40 27.47 -17.16 -28.01
N GLY A 41 28.38 -16.31 -28.48
CA GLY A 41 28.71 -15.09 -27.75
C GLY A 41 27.44 -14.24 -27.73
N ASN A 42 26.74 -14.26 -26.61
CA ASN A 42 25.92 -13.15 -26.14
C ASN A 42 25.68 -13.36 -24.65
N THR A 43 26.31 -12.48 -23.87
CA THR A 43 26.02 -12.26 -22.47
C THR A 43 24.52 -12.05 -22.30
N ALA A 44 23.80 -13.10 -21.88
CA ALA A 44 22.45 -12.98 -21.37
C ALA A 44 22.53 -12.13 -20.09
N LYS A 45 22.45 -10.81 -20.27
CA LYS A 45 22.28 -9.84 -19.21
C LYS A 45 21.01 -10.25 -18.48
N ALA A 46 21.18 -10.82 -17.29
CA ALA A 46 20.09 -11.17 -16.40
C ALA A 46 19.08 -10.03 -16.39
N ALA A 47 17.85 -10.34 -16.80
CA ALA A 47 16.73 -9.41 -16.69
C ALA A 47 16.68 -8.98 -15.22
N LYS A 48 17.00 -7.71 -14.96
CA LYS A 48 16.89 -7.14 -13.62
C LYS A 48 15.44 -7.29 -13.21
N THR A 49 15.16 -8.21 -12.29
CA THR A 49 13.91 -8.27 -11.55
C THR A 49 13.58 -6.85 -11.11
N ALA A 50 12.44 -6.33 -11.56
CA ALA A 50 11.98 -5.02 -11.10
C ALA A 50 12.03 -5.02 -9.56
N PRO A 51 12.60 -3.98 -8.92
CA PRO A 51 12.65 -3.93 -7.46
C PRO A 51 11.23 -4.13 -6.93
N LYS A 52 11.03 -5.17 -6.13
CA LYS A 52 9.77 -5.36 -5.40
C LYS A 52 9.51 -4.05 -4.66
N PRO A 53 8.35 -3.39 -4.83
CA PRO A 53 8.13 -2.08 -4.25
C PRO A 53 8.35 -2.20 -2.74
N ASN A 54 9.37 -1.53 -2.20
CA ASN A 54 9.58 -1.46 -0.77
C ASN A 54 8.33 -0.78 -0.19
N PRO A 55 7.51 -1.49 0.59
CA PRO A 55 6.19 -0.96 0.91
C PRO A 55 6.26 0.11 2.01
N ALA A 56 7.37 0.18 2.77
CA ALA A 56 7.71 1.36 3.58
C ALA A 56 7.94 2.61 2.70
N GLY A 57 8.47 2.42 1.48
CA GLY A 57 8.63 3.48 0.47
C GLY A 57 7.31 4.04 -0.05
N ARG A 58 6.20 3.30 0.04
CA ARG A 58 4.86 3.75 -0.38
C ARG A 58 4.32 4.91 0.45
N TYR A 59 4.82 5.06 1.68
CA TYR A 59 4.48 6.16 2.57
C TYR A 59 5.63 7.14 2.78
N ALA A 60 6.75 6.96 2.07
CA ALA A 60 7.86 7.91 2.14
C ALA A 60 7.47 9.22 1.46
N GLY A 61 7.79 10.35 2.09
CA GLY A 61 7.61 11.68 1.51
C GLY A 61 6.94 12.69 2.44
N LYS A 62 7.00 13.97 2.05
CA LYS A 62 6.46 15.10 2.81
C LYS A 62 4.96 15.18 2.62
N ALA A 63 4.21 14.89 3.69
CA ALA A 63 2.77 15.06 3.70
C ALA A 63 2.37 16.53 3.85
N VAL A 64 1.54 17.04 2.95
CA VAL A 64 0.97 18.39 2.99
C VAL A 64 -0.55 18.35 2.82
N ALA A 65 -1.28 19.11 3.65
CA ALA A 65 -2.72 19.24 3.49
C ALA A 65 -3.05 19.96 2.18
N VAL A 66 -3.88 19.34 1.34
CA VAL A 66 -4.38 19.95 0.09
C VAL A 66 -5.86 20.33 0.17
N GLY A 67 -6.51 20.00 1.29
CA GLY A 67 -7.92 20.31 1.57
C GLY A 67 -8.87 19.18 1.15
N LYS A 68 -10.17 19.35 1.41
CA LYS A 68 -11.24 18.38 1.07
C LYS A 68 -10.99 16.96 1.63
N ASP A 69 -10.48 16.92 2.86
CA ASP A 69 -10.11 15.69 3.57
C ASP A 69 -9.08 14.86 2.78
N MET A 70 -8.13 15.57 2.17
CA MET A 70 -7.03 14.99 1.41
C MET A 70 -5.68 15.60 1.79
N VAL A 71 -4.67 14.77 1.62
CA VAL A 71 -3.25 15.09 1.79
C VAL A 71 -2.50 14.66 0.52
N ALA A 72 -1.46 15.42 0.16
CA ALA A 72 -0.49 15.01 -0.84
C ALA A 72 0.81 14.59 -0.14
N VAL A 73 1.28 13.38 -0.42
CA VAL A 73 2.60 12.90 0.03
C VAL A 73 3.58 13.14 -1.11
N LEU A 74 4.48 14.09 -0.89
CA LEU A 74 5.42 14.60 -1.89
C LEU A 74 6.76 13.87 -1.77
N ARG A 75 7.23 13.29 -2.87
CA ARG A 75 8.48 12.51 -2.92
C ARG A 75 9.29 12.88 -4.15
N ASN A 76 10.61 12.83 -4.07
CA ASN A 76 11.49 13.02 -5.21
C ASN A 76 12.67 12.05 -5.13
N ASP A 77 12.38 10.76 -5.32
CA ASP A 77 13.36 9.68 -5.21
C ASP A 77 13.66 9.08 -6.60
N PRO A 78 14.87 9.27 -7.15
CA PRO A 78 15.28 8.70 -8.44
C PRO A 78 15.12 7.18 -8.51
N LYS A 79 15.36 6.46 -7.40
CA LYS A 79 15.28 4.99 -7.37
C LYS A 79 13.85 4.49 -7.45
N ALA A 80 12.87 5.36 -7.21
CA ALA A 80 11.48 5.00 -7.13
C ALA A 80 10.59 5.73 -8.14
N GLY A 81 11.18 6.35 -9.17
CA GLY A 81 10.46 6.96 -10.30
C GLY A 81 10.64 8.47 -10.45
N GLY A 82 11.30 9.13 -9.50
CA GLY A 82 11.56 10.58 -9.51
C GLY A 82 10.53 11.38 -8.71
N PRO A 83 10.11 12.58 -9.18
CA PRO A 83 9.14 13.40 -8.49
C PRO A 83 7.75 12.78 -8.57
N GLU A 84 7.12 12.65 -7.41
CA GLU A 84 5.80 12.06 -7.25
C GLU A 84 4.97 12.81 -6.22
N ALA A 85 3.66 12.86 -6.45
CA ALA A 85 2.69 13.28 -5.47
C ALA A 85 1.60 12.19 -5.32
N TRP A 86 1.55 11.56 -4.16
CA TRP A 86 0.53 10.57 -3.84
C TRP A 86 -0.61 11.24 -3.09
N ILE A 87 -1.79 11.28 -3.71
CA ILE A 87 -2.99 11.92 -3.16
C ILE A 87 -3.74 10.88 -2.35
N ARG A 88 -4.03 11.18 -1.09
CA ARG A 88 -4.66 10.25 -0.16
C ARG A 88 -5.83 10.90 0.55
N ALA A 89 -6.85 10.09 0.82
CA ALA A 89 -7.93 10.48 1.72
C ALA A 89 -7.44 10.43 3.17
N VAL A 90 -7.82 11.43 3.96
CA VAL A 90 -7.56 11.52 5.41
C VAL A 90 -8.83 11.95 6.14
N PRO A 91 -8.91 11.79 7.48
CA PRO A 91 -10.00 12.37 8.27
C PRO A 91 -10.07 13.90 8.15
N LYS A 92 -11.25 14.48 8.38
CA LYS A 92 -11.51 15.93 8.24
C LYS A 92 -10.63 16.82 9.12
N ASN A 93 -10.21 16.30 10.27
CA ASN A 93 -9.39 17.01 11.26
C ASN A 93 -7.89 16.69 11.15
N TRP A 94 -7.43 16.06 10.04
CA TRP A 94 -6.03 15.71 9.84
C TRP A 94 -5.11 16.94 9.91
N ARG A 95 -3.99 16.80 10.64
CA ARG A 95 -2.94 17.80 10.77
C ARG A 95 -1.60 17.25 10.29
N SER A 96 -0.65 18.14 9.98
CA SER A 96 0.72 17.72 9.68
C SER A 96 1.30 16.92 10.85
N GLY A 97 1.82 15.72 10.56
CA GLY A 97 2.29 14.78 11.58
C GLY A 97 1.26 13.71 11.96
N ASP A 98 -0.02 13.88 11.60
CA ASP A 98 -1.02 12.83 11.76
C ASP A 98 -0.82 11.74 10.70
N PRO A 99 -1.22 10.48 10.99
CA PRO A 99 -1.18 9.41 10.01
C PRO A 99 -1.98 9.75 8.75
N TYR A 100 -1.30 9.73 7.60
CA TYR A 100 -1.89 10.01 6.28
C TYR A 100 -2.05 8.75 5.42
N MET A 101 -1.92 7.58 6.03
CA MET A 101 -1.71 6.30 5.34
C MET A 101 -2.99 5.73 4.71
N GLY A 102 -4.02 6.58 4.55
CA GLY A 102 -5.32 6.27 3.97
C GLY A 102 -5.27 5.83 2.51
N ARG A 103 -6.47 5.56 1.97
CA ARG A 103 -6.68 5.17 0.58
C ARG A 103 -6.00 6.15 -0.36
N THR A 104 -5.17 5.64 -1.26
CA THR A 104 -4.63 6.41 -2.39
C THR A 104 -5.76 6.70 -3.37
N LEU A 105 -5.97 7.97 -3.68
CA LEU A 105 -6.98 8.46 -4.63
C LEU A 105 -6.37 8.69 -6.02
N ALA A 106 -5.15 9.20 -6.06
CA ALA A 106 -4.40 9.42 -7.29
C ALA A 106 -2.90 9.38 -7.00
N LYS A 107 -2.12 9.10 -8.05
CA LYS A 107 -0.68 9.29 -8.07
C LYS A 107 -0.36 10.21 -9.23
N LEU A 108 0.38 11.29 -8.97
CA LEU A 108 0.97 12.11 -10.01
C LEU A 108 2.45 11.79 -10.09
N ASP A 109 2.94 11.61 -11.32
CA ASP A 109 4.34 11.36 -11.64
C ASP A 109 4.64 11.89 -13.06
N ARG A 110 5.83 11.57 -13.59
CA ARG A 110 6.23 12.03 -14.94
C ARG A 110 5.31 11.54 -16.05
N GLY A 111 4.70 10.36 -15.89
CA GLY A 111 3.74 9.81 -16.85
C GLY A 111 2.32 10.34 -16.64
N HIS A 112 1.99 10.72 -15.39
CA HIS A 112 0.66 11.18 -14.99
C HIS A 112 0.76 12.53 -14.28
N VAL A 113 0.92 13.61 -15.03
CA VAL A 113 1.21 14.93 -14.45
C VAL A 113 -0.01 15.67 -13.91
N THR A 114 -1.22 15.14 -14.08
CA THR A 114 -2.47 15.77 -13.61
C THR A 114 -3.45 14.78 -13.02
N ALA A 115 -4.26 15.23 -12.05
CA ALA A 115 -5.42 14.51 -11.56
C ALA A 115 -6.51 15.48 -11.08
N ALA A 116 -7.77 15.06 -11.11
CA ALA A 116 -8.88 15.77 -10.50
C ALA A 116 -9.47 14.92 -9.37
N GLN A 117 -9.61 15.50 -8.17
CA GLN A 117 -10.10 14.77 -6.99
C GLN A 117 -10.95 15.69 -6.11
N ARG A 118 -12.19 15.28 -5.81
CA ARG A 118 -13.10 15.98 -4.89
C ARG A 118 -13.24 17.50 -5.18
N GLY A 119 -13.26 17.86 -6.46
CA GLY A 119 -13.34 19.25 -6.93
C GLY A 119 -12.02 20.02 -6.92
N LEU A 120 -10.89 19.39 -6.55
CA LEU A 120 -9.55 19.95 -6.71
C LEU A 120 -8.92 19.49 -8.02
N SER A 121 -8.24 20.42 -8.69
CA SER A 121 -7.36 20.12 -9.84
C SER A 121 -5.91 20.16 -9.39
N LEU A 122 -5.21 19.05 -9.63
CA LEU A 122 -3.85 18.77 -9.15
C LEU A 122 -2.94 18.64 -10.37
N ARG A 123 -1.78 19.29 -10.33
CA ARG A 123 -0.78 19.24 -11.40
C ARG A 123 0.63 19.17 -10.86
N LEU A 124 1.42 18.22 -11.33
CA LEU A 124 2.86 18.20 -11.13
C LEU A 124 3.50 19.13 -12.17
N VAL A 125 4.14 20.18 -11.67
CA VAL A 125 4.83 21.21 -12.45
C VAL A 125 6.32 20.89 -12.44
N ASP A 126 6.98 21.13 -13.57
CA ASP A 126 8.40 20.86 -13.79
C ASP A 126 8.84 19.42 -13.38
N PRO A 127 8.14 18.36 -13.83
CA PRO A 127 8.41 16.98 -13.41
C PRO A 127 9.76 16.42 -13.90
N THR A 128 10.44 17.14 -14.80
CA THR A 128 11.75 16.77 -15.37
C THR A 128 12.85 17.76 -15.02
N GLY A 129 12.52 18.95 -14.50
CA GLY A 129 13.51 19.96 -14.15
C GLY A 129 13.97 19.89 -12.70
N SER A 130 14.65 20.96 -12.28
CA SER A 130 15.35 21.03 -11.00
C SER A 130 14.45 21.39 -9.83
N LYS A 131 13.23 21.88 -10.08
CA LYS A 131 12.31 22.39 -9.05
C LYS A 131 10.88 21.85 -9.24
N PRO A 132 10.66 20.52 -9.19
CA PRO A 132 9.33 19.97 -9.31
C PRO A 132 8.42 20.45 -8.17
N ALA A 133 7.17 20.74 -8.49
CA ALA A 133 6.17 21.23 -7.52
C ALA A 133 4.77 20.70 -7.80
N LEU A 134 3.98 20.47 -6.75
CA LEU A 134 2.56 20.17 -6.87
C LEU A 134 1.76 21.48 -6.83
N ARG A 135 1.06 21.80 -7.92
CA ARG A 135 0.08 22.88 -7.98
C ARG A 135 -1.33 22.34 -7.72
N VAL A 136 -2.05 22.97 -6.81
CA VAL A 136 -3.42 22.64 -6.39
C VAL A 136 -4.32 23.84 -6.67
N THR A 137 -5.43 23.61 -7.35
CA THR A 137 -6.44 24.62 -7.73
C THR A 137 -7.84 24.13 -7.38
N GLY A 138 -8.82 25.04 -7.28
CA GLY A 138 -10.19 24.71 -6.86
C GLY A 138 -10.40 24.61 -5.35
N ALA A 139 -9.37 24.93 -4.55
CA ALA A 139 -9.48 25.05 -3.10
C ALA A 139 -10.08 26.41 -2.70
N LYS A 140 -10.81 26.44 -1.56
CA LYS A 140 -11.18 27.71 -0.92
C LYS A 140 -9.88 28.44 -0.53
N GLY A 141 -9.68 29.66 -1.04
CA GLY A 141 -8.47 30.46 -0.80
C GLY A 141 -7.45 30.47 -1.95
N GLY A 142 -7.85 30.07 -3.16
CA GLY A 142 -7.03 30.25 -4.37
C GLY A 142 -6.02 29.13 -4.66
N PRO A 143 -5.22 29.27 -5.73
CA PRO A 143 -4.20 28.28 -6.09
C PRO A 143 -3.12 28.19 -5.02
N ARG A 144 -2.65 26.96 -4.75
CA ARG A 144 -1.53 26.68 -3.86
C ARG A 144 -0.47 25.87 -4.59
N THR A 145 0.79 26.12 -4.29
CA THR A 145 1.93 25.38 -4.86
C THR A 145 2.80 24.85 -3.74
N TYR A 146 3.15 23.57 -3.82
CA TYR A 146 3.98 22.88 -2.84
C TYR A 146 5.23 22.35 -3.53
N ALA A 147 6.39 22.85 -3.17
CA ALA A 147 7.66 22.32 -3.67
C ALA A 147 7.84 20.86 -3.23
N LEU A 148 8.25 19.99 -4.15
CA LEU A 148 8.65 18.64 -3.79
C LEU A 148 9.99 18.68 -3.04
N PRO A 149 10.28 17.66 -2.21
CA PRO A 149 11.60 17.51 -1.60
C PRO A 149 12.73 17.51 -2.63
N LYS A 150 13.95 17.83 -2.18
CA LYS A 150 15.15 17.72 -3.01
C LYS A 150 15.32 16.28 -3.50
N VAL A 151 15.85 16.13 -4.71
CA VAL A 151 16.15 14.82 -5.30
C VAL A 151 16.97 13.97 -4.34
N GLY A 152 16.57 12.71 -4.17
CA GLY A 152 17.29 11.75 -3.33
C GLY A 152 17.14 12.00 -1.84
N THR A 153 16.22 12.89 -1.41
CA THR A 153 15.80 12.98 -0.01
C THR A 153 15.05 11.68 0.30
N PRO A 154 15.66 10.70 0.99
CA PRO A 154 15.12 9.34 1.03
C PRO A 154 13.82 9.27 1.83
N ASP A 155 13.56 10.29 2.65
CA ASP A 155 12.60 10.12 3.72
C ASP A 155 12.02 11.43 4.28
N ALA A 156 11.26 12.14 3.46
CA ALA A 156 10.61 13.37 3.87
C ALA A 156 9.35 13.16 4.74
N ARG A 157 9.17 12.00 5.41
CA ARG A 157 7.96 11.60 6.18
C ARG A 157 7.55 12.57 7.29
N GLY A 158 8.40 13.52 7.66
CA GLY A 158 8.21 14.41 8.79
C GLY A 158 8.52 13.69 10.11
N CYS A 159 7.88 14.14 11.21
CA CYS A 159 8.04 13.54 12.54
C CYS A 159 7.18 12.28 12.71
N THR A 160 7.32 11.32 11.80
CA THR A 160 6.63 10.03 11.83
C THR A 160 7.47 8.95 11.16
N ILE A 161 7.82 7.91 11.92
CA ILE A 161 8.51 6.72 11.42
C ILE A 161 7.47 5.67 11.07
N ILE A 162 7.65 5.01 9.93
CA ILE A 162 6.74 3.97 9.43
C ILE A 162 7.51 2.69 9.13
N THR A 163 6.98 1.57 9.60
CA THR A 163 7.45 0.22 9.27
C THR A 163 6.27 -0.66 8.88
N GLU A 164 6.54 -1.73 8.13
CA GLU A 164 5.55 -2.74 7.79
C GLU A 164 5.99 -4.08 8.36
N HIS A 165 5.02 -4.86 8.84
CA HIS A 165 5.26 -6.16 9.43
C HIS A 165 4.19 -7.15 8.95
N PHE A 166 4.61 -8.31 8.46
CA PHE A 166 3.68 -9.40 8.16
C PHE A 166 3.14 -9.97 9.47
N ILE A 167 1.84 -10.10 9.61
CA ILE A 167 1.20 -10.56 10.86
C ILE A 167 0.42 -11.87 10.70
N GLY A 168 0.43 -12.45 9.50
CA GLY A 168 -0.24 -13.72 9.21
C GLY A 168 -1.36 -13.64 8.20
N ALA A 169 -1.77 -14.80 7.68
CA ALA A 169 -2.90 -14.95 6.76
C ALA A 169 -2.89 -13.96 5.56
N GLY A 170 -1.72 -13.69 4.98
CA GLY A 170 -1.60 -12.73 3.89
C GLY A 170 -1.78 -11.27 4.32
N THR A 171 -1.71 -10.95 5.62
CA THR A 171 -1.91 -9.59 6.15
C THR A 171 -0.59 -8.92 6.53
N VAL A 172 -0.53 -7.63 6.23
CA VAL A 172 0.50 -6.71 6.72
C VAL A 172 -0.10 -5.71 7.71
N ALA A 173 0.49 -5.63 8.91
CA ALA A 173 0.35 -4.48 9.79
C ALA A 173 1.30 -3.38 9.36
N VAL A 174 0.76 -2.19 9.16
CA VAL A 174 1.55 -0.99 8.87
C VAL A 174 1.59 -0.16 10.14
N LEU A 175 2.77 -0.09 10.74
CA LEU A 175 3.04 0.54 12.02
C LEU A 175 3.60 1.94 11.79
N SER A 176 3.13 2.90 12.56
CA SER A 176 3.64 4.27 12.55
C SER A 176 3.81 4.79 13.98
N ASN A 177 4.84 5.60 14.21
CA ASN A 177 5.03 6.29 15.48
C ASN A 177 5.58 7.69 15.22
N GLY A 178 4.84 8.71 15.66
CA GLY A 178 5.14 10.12 15.45
C GLY A 178 4.68 10.99 16.60
N LEU A 179 4.58 12.30 16.39
CA LEU A 179 4.15 13.26 17.42
C LEU A 179 2.78 12.92 18.02
N SER A 180 1.86 12.40 17.20
CA SER A 180 0.51 11.98 17.64
C SER A 180 0.49 10.59 18.31
N GLY A 181 1.65 9.91 18.41
CA GLY A 181 1.80 8.59 19.05
C GLY A 181 1.77 7.41 18.08
N PRO A 182 1.71 6.17 18.62
CA PRO A 182 1.66 4.95 17.82
C PRO A 182 0.31 4.81 17.12
N SER A 183 0.33 4.37 15.86
CA SER A 183 -0.87 4.03 15.10
C SER A 183 -0.59 2.89 14.13
N ALA A 184 -1.51 1.94 14.05
CA ALA A 184 -1.42 0.83 13.11
C ALA A 184 -2.71 0.65 12.31
N PHE A 185 -2.56 0.17 11.08
CA PHE A 185 -3.68 -0.30 10.26
C PHE A 185 -3.27 -1.55 9.49
N PHE A 186 -4.25 -2.20 8.88
CA PHE A 186 -4.11 -3.54 8.31
C PHE A 186 -4.46 -3.51 6.83
N LYS A 187 -3.65 -4.21 6.05
CA LYS A 187 -3.84 -4.34 4.60
C LYS A 187 -3.50 -5.75 4.15
N ASP A 188 -4.10 -6.15 3.05
CA ASP A 188 -3.70 -7.36 2.31
C ASP A 188 -2.27 -7.20 1.76
N ALA A 189 -1.48 -8.27 1.80
CA ALA A 189 -0.08 -8.29 1.37
C ALA A 189 0.07 -8.31 -0.15
N GLY A 190 -0.91 -8.84 -0.87
CA GLY A 190 -0.93 -8.96 -2.33
C GLY A 190 -1.26 -7.64 -3.01
N ASP A 191 -2.41 -7.04 -2.68
CA ASP A 191 -2.92 -5.83 -3.35
C ASP A 191 -2.78 -4.54 -2.52
N GLY A 192 -2.49 -4.65 -1.22
CA GLY A 192 -2.37 -3.53 -0.31
C GLY A 192 -3.70 -2.86 0.05
N THR A 193 -4.83 -3.52 -0.19
CA THR A 193 -6.17 -3.07 0.17
C THR A 193 -6.34 -3.08 1.69
N ARG A 194 -6.82 -1.97 2.25
CA ARG A 194 -7.16 -1.89 3.67
C ARG A 194 -8.49 -2.58 3.93
N PHE A 195 -8.53 -3.44 4.94
CA PHE A 195 -9.73 -4.22 5.26
C PHE A 195 -10.25 -4.02 6.69
N ALA A 196 -9.49 -3.33 7.55
CA ALA A 196 -9.88 -3.11 8.94
C ALA A 196 -9.71 -1.64 9.37
N GLY A 197 -10.18 -1.34 10.57
CA GLY A 197 -10.03 -0.04 11.22
C GLY A 197 -8.56 0.29 11.54
N VAL A 198 -8.37 1.47 12.12
CA VAL A 198 -7.07 1.93 12.62
C VAL A 198 -7.07 1.77 14.15
N VAL A 199 -5.97 1.24 14.69
CA VAL A 199 -5.71 1.32 16.12
C VAL A 199 -4.72 2.45 16.40
N ASN A 200 -4.98 3.23 17.44
CA ASN A 200 -4.17 4.37 17.87
C ASN A 200 -4.43 4.66 19.36
N ARG A 201 -3.86 5.72 19.92
CA ARG A 201 -4.10 6.07 21.35
C ARG A 201 -5.57 6.25 21.72
N ALA A 202 -6.37 6.85 20.84
CA ALA A 202 -7.79 7.10 21.10
C ALA A 202 -8.63 5.81 20.99
N HIS A 203 -8.25 4.91 20.09
CA HIS A 203 -8.88 3.61 19.88
C HIS A 203 -7.80 2.53 19.86
N PRO A 204 -7.31 2.09 21.04
CA PRO A 204 -6.15 1.21 21.11
C PRO A 204 -6.46 -0.21 20.65
N SER A 205 -7.73 -0.59 20.52
CA SER A 205 -8.14 -1.92 20.09
C SER A 205 -9.18 -1.86 18.98
N LEU A 206 -9.12 -2.80 18.04
CA LEU A 206 -10.21 -3.02 17.10
C LEU A 206 -11.44 -3.61 17.81
N PRO A 207 -12.66 -3.34 17.30
CA PRO A 207 -13.86 -4.01 17.79
C PRO A 207 -13.83 -5.51 17.45
N LYS A 208 -14.54 -6.33 18.23
CA LYS A 208 -14.66 -7.78 17.98
C LYS A 208 -15.18 -8.10 16.57
N SER A 209 -16.02 -7.23 16.02
CA SER A 209 -16.56 -7.34 14.66
C SER A 209 -15.51 -7.29 13.55
N ALA A 210 -14.27 -6.88 13.86
CA ALA A 210 -13.16 -6.92 12.91
C ALA A 210 -12.71 -8.36 12.58
N GLY A 211 -13.10 -9.37 13.36
CA GLY A 211 -12.79 -10.78 13.11
C GLY A 211 -11.39 -11.22 13.57
N PHE A 212 -10.58 -10.30 14.12
CA PHE A 212 -9.28 -10.60 14.74
C PHE A 212 -8.97 -9.61 15.86
N LEU A 213 -8.07 -10.00 16.76
CA LEU A 213 -7.48 -9.13 17.76
C LEU A 213 -6.42 -8.26 17.09
N ALA A 214 -6.57 -6.95 17.26
CA ALA A 214 -5.48 -6.00 17.14
C ALA A 214 -5.57 -4.98 18.25
N GLN A 215 -4.51 -4.87 19.05
CA GLN A 215 -4.45 -4.01 20.21
C GLN A 215 -3.07 -3.36 20.34
N ILE A 216 -3.03 -2.05 20.60
CA ILE A 216 -1.83 -1.38 21.07
C ILE A 216 -1.73 -1.61 22.58
N VAL A 217 -0.69 -2.34 22.98
CA VAL A 217 -0.24 -2.49 24.36
C VAL A 217 0.60 -1.27 24.71
N ASP A 218 0.34 -0.69 25.88
CA ASP A 218 0.98 0.53 26.39
C ASP A 218 0.95 1.71 25.41
N PRO A 219 -0.23 2.17 24.94
CA PRO A 219 -0.35 3.18 23.89
C PRO A 219 0.27 4.54 24.23
N ASN A 220 0.43 4.83 25.52
CA ASN A 220 1.06 6.05 26.04
C ASN A 220 2.47 5.79 26.61
N GLY A 221 2.95 4.55 26.58
CA GLY A 221 4.28 4.18 27.07
C GLY A 221 5.39 4.55 26.09
N ALA A 222 6.64 4.46 26.57
CA ALA A 222 7.83 4.76 25.76
C ALA A 222 8.09 3.72 24.65
N ALA A 223 7.58 2.49 24.82
CA ALA A 223 7.78 1.37 23.89
C ALA A 223 6.44 0.66 23.60
N PRO A 224 5.50 1.30 22.90
CA PRO A 224 4.22 0.70 22.57
C PRO A 224 4.42 -0.51 21.66
N LYS A 225 3.54 -1.50 21.77
CA LYS A 225 3.59 -2.72 20.97
C LYS A 225 2.22 -3.03 20.37
N LEU A 226 2.20 -3.54 19.14
CA LEU A 226 0.98 -4.07 18.53
C LEU A 226 0.86 -5.56 18.85
N ARG A 227 -0.24 -5.96 19.48
CA ARG A 227 -0.61 -7.36 19.72
C ARG A 227 -1.66 -7.81 18.72
N THR A 228 -1.43 -8.93 18.01
CA THR A 228 -2.37 -9.46 16.99
C THR A 228 -2.50 -10.98 17.05
N ASN A 229 -3.61 -11.55 16.54
CA ASN A 229 -3.80 -13.01 16.42
C ASN A 229 -4.21 -13.47 15.00
N MET A 230 -3.71 -12.80 13.96
CA MET A 230 -4.19 -12.95 12.59
C MET A 230 -3.93 -14.33 11.96
N GLU A 231 -2.97 -15.10 12.47
CA GLU A 231 -2.67 -16.46 11.97
C GLU A 231 -3.85 -17.46 12.15
N GLY A 232 -4.88 -17.11 12.94
CA GLY A 232 -6.04 -17.98 13.16
C GLY A 232 -5.72 -19.25 13.95
N GLY A 233 -6.63 -20.22 13.98
CA GLY A 233 -6.36 -21.60 14.44
C GLY A 233 -5.96 -21.78 15.92
N GLY A 234 -6.19 -20.81 16.79
CA GLY A 234 -5.75 -20.89 18.20
C GLY A 234 -4.28 -20.52 18.41
N HIS A 235 -3.59 -19.98 17.40
CA HIS A 235 -2.26 -19.44 17.57
C HIS A 235 -2.24 -18.34 18.63
N PRO A 236 -1.23 -18.33 19.53
CA PRO A 236 -1.10 -17.28 20.52
C PRO A 236 -0.91 -15.94 19.83
N ALA A 237 -1.41 -14.88 20.47
CA ALA A 237 -1.25 -13.55 19.94
C ALA A 237 0.25 -13.19 19.85
N SER A 238 0.69 -12.76 18.67
CA SER A 238 2.02 -12.21 18.43
C SER A 238 2.08 -10.76 18.88
N THR A 239 3.27 -10.28 19.21
CA THR A 239 3.52 -8.89 19.58
C THR A 239 4.64 -8.32 18.72
N THR A 240 4.39 -7.17 18.11
CA THR A 240 5.35 -6.45 17.26
C THR A 240 5.61 -5.06 17.84
N PRO A 241 6.87 -4.64 18.05
CA PRO A 241 7.15 -3.30 18.54
C PRO A 241 6.80 -2.25 17.49
N PHE A 242 6.25 -1.12 17.93
CA PHE A 242 6.19 0.06 17.07
C PHE A 242 7.61 0.59 16.80
N PRO A 243 7.85 1.25 15.66
CA PRO A 243 9.11 1.96 15.47
C PRO A 243 9.30 3.02 16.56
N ALA A 244 10.56 3.33 16.89
CA ALA A 244 10.87 4.41 17.82
C ALA A 244 10.23 5.73 17.31
N PRO A 245 9.66 6.57 18.20
CA PRO A 245 9.15 7.86 17.81
C PRO A 245 10.33 8.71 17.31
N GLY A 246 10.13 9.44 16.22
CA GLY A 246 11.20 10.25 15.69
C GLY A 246 10.80 11.02 14.45
N CYS A 247 11.59 12.05 14.17
CA CYS A 247 11.62 12.68 12.87
C CYS A 247 12.72 12.01 12.07
N VAL A 248 12.41 11.75 10.80
CA VAL A 248 13.45 11.32 9.90
C VAL A 248 14.38 12.52 9.68
N LYS A 249 15.65 12.32 10.01
CA LYS A 249 16.71 13.32 9.84
C LYS A 249 17.19 13.34 8.40
#